data_AF-A0A1F2RQ19-F1
#
_entry.id   AF-A0A1F2RQ19-F1
#
_cell.length_a   1.000
_cell.length_b   1.000
_cell.length_c   1.000
_cell.angle_alpha   90.00
_cell.angle_beta   90.00
_cell.angle_gamma   90.00
#
_symmetry.space_group_name_H-M   'P 1'
#
loop_
_entity.id
_entity.type
_entity.pdbx_description
1 polymer ?
#
loop_
_entity_poly.entity_id
_entity_poly.type
_entity_poly.pdbx_seq_one_letter_code
_entity_poly.pdbx_strand_id
1 'polypeptide(L)'
;MKGFFRGAVPPARDILLIESGSREVFRRALEGIRRSFPEARLHLVTCWPNPPPGPFASLYRVRDYPSRWDKLRLLRSFRKKHPDILAILCSREKVMYWWKMLALLVVPAKTLIINENGDFFWLDWQNSRTLRRFLQSRWGLVGTEALLTSLRALAFPLALLFLLANALFLYARRWRRLLLWRIRGSGPPRGRTPQLW
;
A
#
# COMPACT_ATOMS: atom_id res chain seq x y z
N MET A 1 -6.40 9.11 -17.75
CA MET A 1 -7.58 9.45 -16.92
C MET A 1 -8.30 10.67 -17.49
N LYS A 2 -9.59 10.57 -17.79
CA LYS A 2 -10.38 11.70 -18.32
C LYS A 2 -11.08 12.44 -17.17
N GLY A 3 -11.18 13.77 -17.27
CA GLY A 3 -12.03 14.56 -16.37
C GLY A 3 -11.55 14.69 -14.92
N PHE A 4 -10.26 14.48 -14.61
CA PHE A 4 -9.75 14.65 -13.24
C PHE A 4 -9.90 16.08 -12.72
N PHE A 5 -9.65 17.08 -13.57
CA PHE A 5 -9.77 18.50 -13.22
C PHE A 5 -11.17 19.08 -13.46
N ARG A 6 -12.12 18.28 -13.96
CA ARG A 6 -13.49 18.73 -14.28
C ARG A 6 -14.50 17.95 -13.44
N GLY A 7 -15.38 18.64 -12.74
CA GLY A 7 -16.48 18.01 -11.97
C GLY A 7 -17.59 17.39 -12.82
N ALA A 8 -17.51 17.48 -14.16
CA ALA A 8 -18.52 16.94 -15.05
C ALA A 8 -18.60 15.40 -14.95
N VAL A 9 -19.82 14.90 -14.76
CA VAL A 9 -20.16 13.48 -14.80
C VAL A 9 -20.40 13.09 -16.27
N PRO A 10 -19.69 12.08 -16.81
CA PRO A 10 -19.90 11.64 -18.18
C PRO A 10 -21.25 10.92 -18.35
N PRO A 11 -21.78 10.82 -19.57
CA PRO A 11 -22.91 9.95 -19.85
C PRO A 11 -22.51 8.50 -19.51
N ALA A 12 -23.21 7.88 -18.56
CA ALA A 12 -22.84 6.59 -18.01
C ALA A 12 -23.35 5.42 -18.88
N ARG A 13 -22.85 5.27 -20.12
CA ARG A 13 -23.31 4.21 -21.02
C ARG A 13 -22.54 2.94 -20.84
N ASP A 14 -21.21 3.03 -20.76
CA ASP A 14 -20.32 1.87 -20.58
C ASP A 14 -19.50 2.03 -19.30
N ILE A 15 -19.75 1.14 -18.33
CA ILE A 15 -19.08 1.15 -17.02
C ILE A 15 -18.19 -0.09 -16.92
N LEU A 16 -16.89 0.13 -16.75
CA LEU A 16 -15.92 -0.91 -16.44
C LEU A 16 -15.76 -1.01 -14.92
N LEU A 17 -16.27 -2.08 -14.33
CA LEU A 17 -16.19 -2.37 -12.90
C LEU A 17 -15.03 -3.31 -12.60
N ILE A 18 -14.05 -2.84 -11.84
CA ILE A 18 -12.93 -3.65 -11.34
C ILE A 18 -13.21 -4.02 -9.88
N GLU A 19 -13.49 -5.30 -9.68
CA GLU A 19 -13.75 -5.91 -8.38
C GLU A 19 -12.46 -6.56 -7.85
N SER A 20 -12.12 -6.24 -6.60
CA SER A 20 -11.27 -7.11 -5.80
C SER A 20 -11.58 -6.91 -4.31
N GLY A 21 -12.37 -7.80 -3.74
CA GLY A 21 -12.70 -7.80 -2.33
C GLY A 21 -13.70 -8.88 -1.94
N SER A 22 -14.51 -8.58 -0.91
CA SER A 22 -15.58 -9.45 -0.43
C SER A 22 -16.82 -9.41 -1.34
N ARG A 23 -17.51 -10.55 -1.45
CA ARG A 23 -18.76 -10.69 -2.22
C ARG A 23 -19.86 -9.75 -1.75
N GLU A 24 -19.95 -9.52 -0.46
CA GLU A 24 -20.98 -8.65 0.11
C GLU A 24 -20.76 -7.19 -0.26
N VAL A 25 -19.49 -6.74 -0.23
CA VAL A 25 -19.12 -5.36 -0.61
C VAL A 25 -19.39 -5.14 -2.10
N PHE A 26 -19.05 -6.11 -2.94
CA PHE A 26 -19.36 -6.05 -4.36
C PHE A 26 -20.86 -6.02 -4.64
N ARG A 27 -21.66 -6.83 -3.92
CA ARG A 27 -23.12 -6.86 -4.10
C ARG A 27 -23.73 -5.49 -3.83
N ARG A 28 -23.37 -4.86 -2.71
CA ARG A 28 -23.83 -3.50 -2.36
C ARG A 28 -23.38 -2.47 -3.40
N ALA A 29 -22.13 -2.57 -3.84
CA ALA A 29 -21.59 -1.71 -4.90
C ALA A 29 -22.36 -1.87 -6.21
N LEU A 30 -22.67 -3.10 -6.61
CA LEU A 30 -23.41 -3.39 -7.83
C LEU A 30 -24.85 -2.86 -7.76
N GLU A 31 -25.52 -3.06 -6.62
CA GLU A 31 -26.86 -2.52 -6.37
C GLU A 31 -26.87 -0.98 -6.46
N GLY A 32 -25.89 -0.32 -5.84
CA GLY A 32 -25.76 1.13 -5.92
C GLY A 32 -25.48 1.64 -7.33
N ILE A 33 -24.57 1.00 -8.09
CA ILE A 33 -24.32 1.35 -9.49
C ILE A 33 -25.58 1.21 -10.33
N ARG A 34 -26.34 0.13 -10.17
CA ARG A 34 -27.57 -0.06 -10.95
C ARG A 34 -28.66 0.94 -10.60
N ARG A 35 -28.76 1.33 -9.33
CA ARG A 35 -29.70 2.39 -8.92
C ARG A 35 -29.30 3.75 -9.51
N SER A 36 -28.01 4.06 -9.54
CA SER A 36 -27.52 5.33 -10.10
C SER A 36 -27.47 5.36 -11.62
N PHE A 37 -27.24 4.22 -12.27
CA PHE A 37 -27.02 4.08 -13.70
C PHE A 37 -27.77 2.85 -14.25
N PRO A 38 -29.11 2.88 -14.31
CA PRO A 38 -29.93 1.72 -14.68
C PRO A 38 -29.71 1.24 -16.11
N GLU A 39 -29.48 2.17 -17.05
CA GLU A 39 -29.31 1.90 -18.48
C GLU A 39 -27.87 1.55 -18.87
N ALA A 40 -26.94 1.54 -17.91
CA ALA A 40 -25.52 1.36 -18.19
C ALA A 40 -25.17 -0.09 -18.49
N ARG A 41 -24.37 -0.30 -19.53
CA ARG A 41 -23.71 -1.57 -19.82
C ARG A 41 -22.56 -1.78 -18.85
N LEU A 42 -22.65 -2.86 -18.07
CA LEU A 42 -21.66 -3.20 -17.07
C LEU A 42 -20.67 -4.24 -17.61
N HIS A 43 -19.39 -3.89 -17.64
CA HIS A 43 -18.29 -4.81 -17.89
C HIS A 43 -17.60 -5.13 -16.57
N LEU A 44 -17.53 -6.40 -16.18
CA LEU A 44 -16.93 -6.82 -14.91
C LEU A 44 -15.54 -7.40 -15.11
N VAL A 45 -14.57 -6.92 -14.33
CA VAL A 45 -13.27 -7.54 -14.12
C VAL A 45 -13.22 -8.07 -12.68
N THR A 46 -13.11 -9.39 -12.51
CA THR A 46 -13.15 -10.03 -11.19
C THR A 46 -11.92 -10.91 -10.92
N CYS A 47 -11.50 -10.97 -9.66
CA CYS A 47 -10.47 -11.91 -9.21
C CYS A 47 -11.03 -13.27 -8.75
N TRP A 48 -12.34 -13.40 -8.60
CA TRP A 48 -12.95 -14.64 -8.13
C TRP A 48 -12.91 -15.75 -9.20
N PRO A 49 -12.76 -17.01 -8.77
CA PRO A 49 -12.88 -18.16 -9.68
C PRO A 49 -14.29 -18.25 -10.27
N ASN A 50 -15.30 -18.09 -9.42
CA ASN A 50 -16.70 -18.11 -9.80
C ASN A 50 -17.22 -16.66 -9.81
N PRO A 51 -17.56 -16.11 -10.99
CA PRO A 51 -18.04 -14.75 -11.09
C PRO A 51 -19.36 -14.57 -10.33
N PRO A 52 -19.63 -13.36 -9.84
CA PRO A 52 -20.90 -13.06 -9.21
C PRO A 52 -22.02 -13.10 -10.28
N PRO A 53 -23.24 -13.50 -9.90
CA PRO A 53 -24.37 -13.44 -10.81
C PRO A 53 -24.74 -11.99 -11.14
N GLY A 54 -25.08 -11.72 -12.40
CA GLY A 54 -25.61 -10.43 -12.83
C GLY A 54 -25.59 -10.26 -14.35
N PRO A 55 -26.48 -9.42 -14.93
CA PRO A 55 -26.39 -9.02 -16.33
C PRO A 55 -25.16 -8.14 -16.56
N PHE A 56 -24.04 -8.79 -16.91
CA PHE A 56 -22.83 -8.14 -17.36
C PHE A 56 -22.73 -8.28 -18.88
N ALA A 57 -22.48 -7.17 -19.57
CA ALA A 57 -22.24 -7.17 -21.02
C ALA A 57 -20.94 -7.90 -21.39
N SER A 58 -19.95 -7.89 -20.49
CA SER A 58 -18.75 -8.71 -20.62
C SER A 58 -18.18 -9.04 -19.25
N LEU A 59 -17.60 -10.23 -19.13
CA LEU A 59 -16.98 -10.72 -17.91
C LEU A 59 -15.52 -11.10 -18.18
N TYR A 60 -14.61 -10.55 -17.40
CA TYR A 60 -13.18 -10.78 -17.49
C TYR A 60 -12.66 -11.31 -16.16
N ARG A 61 -12.21 -12.56 -16.14
CA ARG A 61 -11.59 -13.14 -14.94
C ARG A 61 -10.10 -12.89 -15.00
N VAL A 62 -9.55 -12.30 -13.95
CA VAL A 62 -8.11 -11.97 -13.87
C VAL A 62 -7.25 -13.24 -13.92
N ARG A 63 -7.79 -14.39 -13.45
CA ARG A 63 -7.12 -15.69 -13.51
C ARG A 63 -6.88 -16.17 -14.95
N ASP A 64 -7.70 -15.76 -15.90
CA ASP A 64 -7.55 -16.10 -17.33
C ASP A 64 -6.34 -15.37 -17.96
N TYR A 65 -5.72 -14.43 -17.22
CA TYR A 65 -4.58 -13.63 -17.65
C TYR A 65 -3.42 -13.80 -16.63
N PRO A 66 -2.69 -14.93 -16.65
CA PRO A 66 -1.68 -15.23 -15.64
C PRO A 66 -0.46 -14.31 -15.72
N SER A 67 -0.02 -13.94 -16.93
CA SER A 67 1.18 -13.12 -17.12
C SER A 67 0.90 -11.61 -16.98
N ARG A 68 1.95 -10.84 -16.66
CA ARG A 68 1.88 -9.36 -16.64
C ARG A 68 1.53 -8.78 -18.03
N TRP A 69 1.94 -9.46 -19.10
CA TRP A 69 1.70 -9.03 -20.47
C TRP A 69 0.26 -9.26 -20.91
N ASP A 70 -0.34 -10.38 -20.53
CA ASP A 70 -1.75 -10.69 -20.83
C ASP A 70 -2.68 -9.72 -20.11
N LYS A 71 -2.36 -9.45 -18.85
CA LYS A 71 -2.96 -8.40 -18.07
C LYS A 71 -2.84 -7.06 -18.79
N LEU A 72 -1.64 -6.62 -19.17
CA LEU A 72 -1.45 -5.35 -19.89
C LEU A 72 -2.24 -5.30 -21.21
N ARG A 73 -2.32 -6.41 -21.94
CA ARG A 73 -3.11 -6.56 -23.16
C ARG A 73 -4.60 -6.37 -22.88
N LEU A 74 -5.11 -6.92 -21.78
CA LEU A 74 -6.48 -6.70 -21.32
C LEU A 74 -6.77 -5.22 -21.05
N LEU A 75 -5.88 -4.49 -20.35
CA LEU A 75 -6.08 -3.05 -20.14
C LEU A 75 -5.99 -2.23 -21.43
N ARG A 76 -5.11 -2.63 -22.35
CA ARG A 76 -5.07 -2.02 -23.69
C ARG A 76 -6.37 -2.26 -24.45
N SER A 77 -7.02 -3.41 -24.26
CA SER A 77 -8.34 -3.67 -24.85
C SER A 77 -9.40 -2.70 -24.32
N PHE A 78 -9.40 -2.40 -23.02
CA PHE A 78 -10.30 -1.39 -22.43
C PHE A 78 -9.99 0.01 -22.92
N ARG A 79 -8.71 0.34 -23.12
CA ARG A 79 -8.32 1.62 -23.70
C ARG A 79 -8.90 1.81 -25.11
N LYS A 80 -9.02 0.75 -25.91
CA LYS A 80 -9.65 0.80 -27.24
C LYS A 80 -11.19 0.86 -27.17
N LYS A 81 -11.80 0.21 -26.18
CA LYS A 81 -13.25 0.23 -25.98
C LYS A 81 -13.79 1.56 -25.42
N HIS A 82 -12.92 2.39 -24.83
CA HIS A 82 -13.27 3.71 -24.30
C HIS A 82 -14.49 3.69 -23.34
N PRO A 83 -14.44 2.95 -22.22
CA PRO A 83 -15.50 3.03 -21.22
C PRO A 83 -15.62 4.47 -20.70
N ASP A 84 -16.86 4.90 -20.44
CA ASP A 84 -17.15 6.24 -19.92
C ASP A 84 -16.69 6.34 -18.46
N ILE A 85 -16.98 5.30 -17.69
CA ILE A 85 -16.72 5.21 -16.26
C ILE A 85 -15.86 3.99 -15.95
N LEU A 86 -14.80 4.21 -15.18
CA LEU A 86 -14.00 3.17 -14.54
C LEU A 86 -14.39 3.12 -13.06
N ALA A 87 -15.16 2.12 -12.67
CA ALA A 87 -15.54 1.88 -11.29
C ALA A 87 -14.53 0.95 -10.61
N ILE A 88 -13.83 1.42 -9.58
CA ILE A 88 -12.85 0.63 -8.84
C ILE A 88 -13.38 0.37 -7.44
N LEU A 89 -13.63 -0.90 -7.13
CA LEU A 89 -13.99 -1.32 -5.79
C LEU A 89 -12.75 -1.34 -4.91
N CYS A 90 -12.68 -0.50 -3.89
CA CYS A 90 -11.58 -0.52 -2.92
C CYS A 90 -12.05 -1.22 -1.64
N SER A 91 -11.64 -2.47 -1.47
CA SER A 91 -11.72 -3.18 -0.19
C SER A 91 -10.47 -2.89 0.67
N ARG A 92 -10.52 -3.18 1.98
CA ARG A 92 -9.35 -3.16 2.89
C ARG A 92 -8.27 -4.16 2.55
N GLU A 93 -8.57 -5.08 1.64
CA GLU A 93 -7.63 -6.04 1.10
C GLU A 93 -6.73 -5.39 0.03
N LYS A 94 -5.40 -5.51 0.21
CA LYS A 94 -4.40 -5.08 -0.80
C LYS A 94 -4.34 -6.01 -2.03
N VAL A 95 -5.42 -6.74 -2.31
CA VAL A 95 -5.52 -7.58 -3.49
C VAL A 95 -5.56 -6.68 -4.73
N MET A 96 -4.70 -6.97 -5.71
CA MET A 96 -4.66 -6.28 -7.01
C MET A 96 -4.38 -4.76 -6.98
N TYR A 97 -3.76 -4.22 -5.93
CA TYR A 97 -3.47 -2.78 -5.83
C TYR A 97 -2.75 -2.23 -7.07
N TRP A 98 -1.62 -2.83 -7.45
CA TRP A 98 -0.86 -2.43 -8.64
C TRP A 98 -1.69 -2.51 -9.92
N TRP A 99 -2.58 -3.48 -10.02
CA TRP A 99 -3.45 -3.66 -11.17
C TRP A 99 -4.48 -2.54 -11.30
N LYS A 100 -5.10 -2.17 -10.18
CA LYS A 100 -6.04 -1.05 -10.12
C LYS A 100 -5.34 0.27 -10.45
N MET A 101 -4.12 0.47 -9.94
CA MET A 101 -3.33 1.66 -10.28
C MET A 101 -2.98 1.68 -11.78
N LEU A 102 -2.60 0.54 -12.35
CA LEU A 102 -2.30 0.47 -13.78
C LEU A 102 -3.54 0.68 -14.64
N ALA A 103 -4.70 0.16 -14.23
CA ALA A 103 -5.98 0.43 -14.88
C ALA A 103 -6.35 1.92 -14.82
N LEU A 104 -6.17 2.56 -13.66
CA LEU A 104 -6.39 3.99 -13.47
C LEU A 104 -5.57 4.85 -14.45
N LEU A 105 -4.31 4.46 -14.66
CA LEU A 105 -3.39 5.16 -15.56
C LEU A 105 -3.70 4.91 -17.03
N VAL A 106 -3.98 3.65 -17.40
CA VAL A 106 -4.12 3.24 -18.81
C VAL A 106 -5.51 3.48 -19.39
N VAL A 107 -6.57 3.32 -18.60
CA VAL A 107 -7.95 3.41 -19.08
C VAL A 107 -8.39 4.88 -19.14
N PRO A 108 -8.77 5.41 -20.31
CA PRO A 108 -9.11 6.81 -20.49
C PRO A 108 -10.59 7.07 -20.14
N ALA A 109 -11.00 6.73 -18.92
CA ALA A 109 -12.35 6.91 -18.39
C ALA A 109 -12.36 7.90 -17.22
N LYS A 110 -13.55 8.38 -16.82
CA LYS A 110 -13.73 9.05 -15.53
C LYS A 110 -13.76 7.98 -14.45
N THR A 111 -12.96 8.13 -13.39
CA THR A 111 -12.87 7.10 -12.37
C THR A 111 -13.86 7.35 -11.24
N LEU A 112 -14.64 6.33 -10.92
CA LEU A 112 -15.50 6.23 -9.76
C LEU A 112 -14.86 5.26 -8.78
N ILE A 113 -14.63 5.67 -7.54
CA ILE A 113 -14.10 4.81 -6.50
C ILE A 113 -15.24 4.43 -5.56
N ILE A 114 -15.25 3.17 -5.15
CA ILE A 114 -16.29 2.60 -4.30
C ILE A 114 -15.65 2.13 -3.01
N ASN A 115 -16.19 2.59 -1.88
CA ASN A 115 -15.72 2.20 -0.56
C ASN A 115 -16.27 0.83 -0.11
N GLU A 116 -15.71 0.26 0.97
CA GLU A 116 -16.25 -0.92 1.65
C GLU A 116 -17.72 -0.78 2.10
N ASN A 117 -18.14 0.46 2.40
CA ASN A 117 -19.51 0.76 2.80
C ASN A 117 -20.49 0.78 1.62
N GLY A 118 -20.00 0.73 0.37
CA GLY A 118 -20.81 0.91 -0.83
C GLY A 118 -20.99 2.37 -1.25
N ASP A 119 -20.31 3.31 -0.57
CA ASP A 119 -20.34 4.73 -0.96
C ASP A 119 -19.54 4.96 -2.24
N PHE A 120 -20.09 5.78 -3.14
CA PHE A 120 -19.49 6.14 -4.43
C PHE A 120 -18.88 7.54 -4.38
N PHE A 121 -17.67 7.67 -4.88
CA PHE A 121 -17.02 8.97 -4.99
C PHE A 121 -16.23 9.10 -6.28
N TRP A 122 -16.40 10.25 -6.94
CA TRP A 122 -15.61 10.58 -8.11
C TRP A 122 -14.17 10.86 -7.72
N LEU A 123 -13.24 10.32 -8.51
CA LEU A 123 -11.84 10.69 -8.42
C LEU A 123 -11.61 11.96 -9.26
N ASP A 124 -11.86 13.10 -8.66
CA ASP A 124 -11.57 14.40 -9.22
C ASP A 124 -11.05 15.40 -8.18
N TRP A 125 -10.59 16.54 -8.68
CA TRP A 125 -10.00 17.59 -7.87
C TRP A 125 -10.98 18.19 -6.85
N GLN A 126 -12.26 18.30 -7.22
CA GLN A 126 -13.29 18.85 -6.35
C GLN A 126 -13.52 17.96 -5.12
N ASN A 127 -13.40 16.64 -5.29
CA ASN A 127 -13.55 15.68 -4.20
C ASN A 127 -12.22 15.32 -3.51
N SER A 128 -11.18 16.14 -3.66
CA SER A 128 -9.84 15.90 -3.10
C SER A 128 -9.82 15.78 -1.56
N ARG A 129 -10.72 16.46 -0.84
CA ARG A 129 -10.86 16.32 0.62
C ARG A 129 -11.32 14.91 1.01
N THR A 130 -12.32 14.38 0.30
CA THR A 130 -12.83 13.02 0.49
C THR A 130 -11.77 11.99 0.13
N LEU A 131 -11.07 12.21 -1.00
CA LEU A 131 -9.94 11.37 -1.41
C LEU A 131 -8.83 11.36 -0.34
N ARG A 132 -8.50 12.52 0.25
CA ARG A 132 -7.48 12.62 1.30
C ARG A 132 -7.89 11.85 2.55
N ARG A 133 -9.14 11.99 3.02
CA ARG A 133 -9.65 11.22 4.17
C ARG A 133 -9.62 9.72 3.91
N PHE A 134 -9.98 9.31 2.70
CA PHE A 134 -9.91 7.92 2.27
C PHE A 134 -8.46 7.39 2.20
N LEU A 135 -7.52 8.18 1.67
CA LEU A 135 -6.10 7.80 1.65
C LEU A 135 -5.52 7.73 3.06
N GLN A 136 -5.89 8.66 3.94
CA GLN A 136 -5.48 8.65 5.34
C GLN A 136 -5.97 7.40 6.06
N SER A 137 -7.23 7.00 5.87
CA SER A 137 -7.76 5.76 6.48
C SER A 137 -7.08 4.51 5.93
N ARG A 138 -6.68 4.50 4.65
CA ARG A 138 -5.98 3.39 3.98
C ARG A 138 -4.51 3.26 4.37
N TRP A 139 -3.83 4.37 4.60
CA TRP A 139 -2.43 4.39 5.04
C TRP A 139 -2.28 4.23 6.55
N GLY A 140 -3.38 4.05 7.28
CA GLY A 140 -3.35 3.97 8.74
C GLY A 140 -2.95 5.29 9.40
N LEU A 141 -2.95 6.40 8.65
CA LEU A 141 -2.65 7.75 9.13
C LEU A 141 -3.80 8.35 9.96
N VAL A 142 -4.91 7.62 10.08
CA VAL A 142 -5.99 7.93 11.03
C VAL A 142 -5.76 7.07 12.28
N GLY A 143 -4.97 7.57 13.22
CA GLY A 143 -4.81 6.96 14.53
C GLY A 143 -3.46 7.18 15.20
N THR A 144 -3.46 7.13 16.53
CA THR A 144 -2.29 7.10 17.43
C THR A 144 -1.25 6.04 17.04
N GLU A 145 -1.66 4.98 16.35
CA GLU A 145 -0.81 3.91 15.82
C GLU A 145 0.25 4.41 14.82
N ALA A 146 -0.08 5.37 13.95
CA ALA A 146 0.89 5.94 13.00
C ALA A 146 1.94 6.80 13.70
N LEU A 147 1.51 7.55 14.73
CA LEU A 147 2.42 8.30 15.59
C LEU A 147 3.36 7.35 16.33
N LEU A 148 2.84 6.29 16.96
CA LEU A 148 3.64 5.30 17.68
C LEU A 148 4.60 4.54 16.75
N THR A 149 4.17 4.21 15.53
CA THR A 149 5.03 3.54 14.53
C THR A 149 6.15 4.46 14.07
N SER A 150 5.84 5.74 13.84
CA SER A 150 6.84 6.75 13.47
C SER A 150 7.82 7.01 14.62
N LEU A 151 7.30 7.10 15.85
CA LEU A 151 8.10 7.27 17.07
C LEU A 151 9.04 6.08 17.28
N ARG A 152 8.55 4.84 17.08
CA ARG A 152 9.36 3.62 17.16
C ARG A 152 10.41 3.57 16.05
N ALA A 153 10.06 3.97 14.83
CA ALA A 153 11.00 4.04 13.71
C ALA A 153 12.13 5.03 13.94
N LEU A 154 11.88 6.14 14.65
CA LEU A 154 12.89 7.11 15.08
C LEU A 154 13.66 6.68 16.34
N ALA A 155 12.97 6.07 17.31
CA ALA A 155 13.59 5.67 18.57
C ALA A 155 14.54 4.48 18.40
N PHE A 156 14.25 3.56 17.47
CA PHE A 156 15.09 2.39 17.22
C PHE A 156 16.54 2.74 16.81
N PRO A 157 16.81 3.56 15.78
CA PRO A 157 18.18 3.91 15.41
C PRO A 157 18.90 4.70 16.51
N LEU A 158 18.19 5.54 17.27
CA LEU A 158 18.76 6.28 18.39
C LEU A 158 19.16 5.36 19.55
N ALA A 159 18.30 4.41 19.92
CA ALA A 159 18.59 3.41 20.94
C ALA A 159 19.77 2.52 20.53
N LEU A 160 19.81 2.11 19.26
CA LEU A 160 20.91 1.32 18.71
C LEU A 160 22.24 2.09 18.76
N LEU A 161 22.25 3.35 18.32
CA LEU A 161 23.43 4.22 18.40
C LEU A 161 23.90 4.44 19.84
N PHE A 162 22.96 4.66 20.76
CA PHE A 162 23.27 4.81 22.18
C PHE A 162 23.92 3.55 22.76
N LEU A 163 23.40 2.36 22.44
CA LEU A 163 23.98 1.08 22.88
C LEU A 163 25.37 0.84 22.27
N LEU A 164 25.56 1.13 20.99
CA LEU A 164 26.85 1.01 20.32
C LEU A 164 27.89 1.96 20.93
N ALA A 165 27.52 3.21 21.20
CA ALA A 165 28.40 4.19 21.84
C ALA A 165 28.81 3.74 23.25
N ASN A 166 27.86 3.23 24.05
CA ASN A 166 28.14 2.71 25.38
C ASN A 166 29.06 1.49 25.34
N ALA A 167 28.79 0.54 24.44
CA ALA A 167 29.65 -0.62 24.24
C ALA A 167 31.07 -0.19 23.88
N LEU A 168 31.22 0.71 22.89
CA LEU A 168 32.51 1.23 22.46
C LEU A 168 33.27 1.89 23.61
N PHE A 169 32.60 2.71 24.42
CA PHE A 169 33.20 3.37 25.58
C PHE A 169 33.72 2.36 26.63
N LEU A 170 32.93 1.34 26.96
CA LEU A 170 33.34 0.30 27.91
C LEU A 170 34.53 -0.52 27.40
N TYR A 171 34.51 -0.90 26.13
CA TYR A 171 35.62 -1.63 25.50
C TYR A 171 36.88 -0.76 25.41
N ALA A 172 36.78 0.51 25.00
CA ALA A 172 37.89 1.45 24.97
C ALA A 172 38.50 1.66 26.37
N ARG A 173 37.67 1.80 27.40
CA ARG A 173 38.13 1.91 28.80
C ARG A 173 38.84 0.65 29.28
N ARG A 174 38.32 -0.54 28.91
CA ARG A 174 38.96 -1.83 29.22
C ARG A 174 40.31 -1.95 28.52
N TRP A 175 40.37 -1.65 27.23
CA TRP A 175 41.59 -1.67 26.44
C TRP A 175 42.64 -0.70 26.98
N ARG A 176 42.24 0.52 27.34
CA ARG A 176 43.13 1.49 27.98
C ARG A 176 43.75 0.95 29.27
N ARG A 177 42.95 0.28 30.12
CA ARG A 177 43.48 -0.36 31.34
C ARG A 177 44.48 -1.48 31.03
N LEU A 178 44.17 -2.34 30.05
CA LEU A 178 45.06 -3.44 29.66
C LEU A 178 46.36 -2.94 29.03
N LEU A 179 46.29 -1.90 28.19
CA LEU A 179 47.47 -1.24 27.61
C LEU A 179 48.34 -0.61 28.71
N LEU A 180 47.74 0.12 29.65
CA LEU A 180 48.46 0.70 30.78
C LEU A 180 49.09 -0.37 31.67
N TRP A 181 48.40 -1.49 31.90
CA TRP A 181 48.97 -2.63 32.63
C TRP A 181 50.14 -3.27 31.87
N ARG A 182 50.03 -3.45 30.55
CA ARG A 182 51.11 -3.97 29.71
C ARG A 182 52.34 -3.06 29.70
N ILE A 183 52.14 -1.75 29.65
CA ILE A 183 53.23 -0.75 29.67
C ILE A 183 53.89 -0.69 31.07
N ARG A 184 53.11 -0.82 32.14
CA ARG A 184 53.64 -0.80 33.53
C ARG A 184 54.17 -2.15 34.02
N GLY A 185 53.77 -3.26 33.41
CA GLY A 185 54.10 -4.63 33.81
C GLY A 185 55.46 -5.14 33.32
N SER A 186 56.17 -4.38 32.49
CA SER A 186 57.54 -4.67 32.07
C SER A 186 58.55 -4.00 33.00
N GLY A 187 58.64 -4.48 34.24
CA GLY A 187 59.76 -4.22 35.15
C GLY A 187 60.19 -5.56 35.75
N PRO A 188 61.46 -6.01 35.58
CA PRO A 188 61.87 -7.31 36.09
C PRO A 188 61.76 -7.34 37.62
N PRO A 189 61.36 -8.47 38.23
CA PRO A 189 61.40 -8.59 39.67
C PRO A 189 62.87 -8.55 40.10
N ARG A 190 63.28 -7.48 40.79
CA ARG A 190 64.56 -7.46 41.50
C ARG A 190 64.49 -8.54 42.58
N GLY A 191 65.23 -9.62 42.35
CA GLY A 191 65.36 -10.73 43.29
C GLY A 191 65.72 -10.21 44.67
N ARG A 192 64.91 -10.57 45.67
CA ARG A 192 65.33 -10.57 47.06
C ARG A 192 65.99 -11.92 47.32
N THR A 193 67.31 -11.91 47.45
CA THR A 193 68.07 -12.97 48.09
C THR A 193 67.51 -13.21 49.50
N PRO A 194 67.22 -14.45 49.90
CA PRO A 194 66.83 -14.75 51.28
C PRO A 194 68.07 -14.64 52.17
N GLN A 195 68.03 -13.75 53.16
CA GLN A 195 68.99 -13.75 54.25
C GLN A 195 68.63 -14.91 55.19
N LEU A 196 69.46 -15.96 55.17
CA LEU A 196 69.64 -16.89 56.28
C LEU A 196 70.41 -16.14 57.36
N TRP A 197 69.88 -16.06 58.58
CA TRP A 197 70.55 -16.24 59.88
C TRP A 197 69.47 -16.32 60.96
#